data_AF-A0A7K1H1K0-F1
#
_entry.id   AF-A0A7K1H1K0-F1
#
_cell.length_a   1.000
_cell.length_b   1.000
_cell.length_c   1.000
_cell.angle_alpha   90.00
_cell.angle_beta   90.00
_cell.angle_gamma   90.00
#
_symmetry.space_group_name_H-M   'P 1'
#
loop_
_entity.id
_entity.type
_entity.pdbx_description
1 polymer ?
#
loop_
_entity_poly.entity_id
_entity_poly.type
_entity_poly.pdbx_seq_one_letter_code
_entity_poly.pdbx_strand_id
1 'polypeptide(L)'
;MASIEQVKAALAQAAEQSNTTTNQIRATVDGIEQVLTLLRMVAAGTGHPALAESIARAEQSKQRLIEAATTLQGSTQAAQQYISVLG
;
A
#
# COMPACT_ATOMS: atom_id res chain seq x y z
N MET A 1 -21.36 1.82 26.44
CA MET A 1 -20.67 0.71 25.77
C MET A 1 -21.28 0.55 24.40
N ALA A 2 -20.48 0.37 23.34
CA ALA A 2 -21.01 0.09 22.01
C ALA A 2 -21.68 -1.29 22.01
N SER A 3 -22.78 -1.46 21.27
CA SER A 3 -23.39 -2.78 21.07
C SER A 3 -22.50 -3.64 20.17
N ILE A 4 -22.65 -4.97 20.25
CA ILE A 4 -21.93 -5.91 19.37
C ILE A 4 -22.16 -5.57 17.89
N GLU A 5 -23.40 -5.22 17.53
CA GLU A 5 -23.75 -4.79 16.17
C GLU A 5 -23.01 -3.52 15.74
N GLN A 6 -22.87 -2.54 16.63
CA GLN A 6 -22.08 -1.33 16.35
C GLN A 6 -20.59 -1.65 16.14
N VAL A 7 -20.05 -2.60 16.92
CA VAL A 7 -18.65 -3.04 16.78
C VAL A 7 -18.45 -3.78 15.45
N LYS A 8 -19.35 -4.69 15.08
CA LYS A 8 -19.29 -5.40 13.78
C LYS A 8 -19.37 -4.42 12.61
N ALA A 9 -20.29 -3.45 12.65
CA ALA A 9 -20.44 -2.44 11.61
C ALA A 9 -19.17 -1.59 11.45
N ALA A 10 -18.58 -1.13 12.56
CA ALA A 10 -17.34 -0.35 12.53
C ALA A 10 -16.16 -1.15 11.97
N LEU A 11 -16.03 -2.44 12.32
CA LEU A 11 -14.99 -3.30 11.80
C LEU A 11 -15.18 -3.62 10.31
N ALA A 12 -16.42 -3.83 9.87
CA ALA A 12 -16.73 -4.03 8.46
C ALA A 12 -16.37 -2.79 7.64
N GLN A 13 -16.71 -1.60 8.13
CA GLN A 13 -16.33 -0.33 7.51
C GLN A 13 -14.81 -0.15 7.47
N ALA A 14 -14.10 -0.48 8.55
CA ALA A 14 -12.65 -0.41 8.59
C ALA A 14 -11.99 -1.38 7.59
N ALA A 15 -12.55 -2.58 7.41
CA ALA A 15 -12.09 -3.55 6.42
C ALA A 15 -12.33 -3.06 4.98
N GLU A 16 -13.49 -2.46 4.69
CA GLU A 16 -13.79 -1.88 3.38
C GLU A 16 -12.86 -0.70 3.06
N GLN A 17 -12.64 0.19 4.03
CA GLN A 17 -11.71 1.31 3.88
C GLN A 17 -10.27 0.80 3.65
N SER A 18 -9.85 -0.23 4.37
CA SER A 18 -8.53 -0.84 4.22
C SER A 18 -8.33 -1.48 2.84
N ASN A 19 -9.37 -2.12 2.28
CA ASN A 19 -9.35 -2.63 0.92
C ASN A 19 -9.21 -1.51 -0.11
N THR A 20 -9.96 -0.42 0.06
CA THR A 20 -9.88 0.76 -0.81
C THR A 20 -8.48 1.35 -0.80
N THR A 21 -7.91 1.57 0.39
CA THR A 21 -6.54 2.10 0.54
C THR A 21 -5.50 1.13 -0.03
N THR A 22 -5.67 -0.18 0.13
CA THR A 22 -4.78 -1.19 -0.48
C THR A 22 -4.77 -1.09 -2.00
N ASN A 23 -5.94 -0.89 -2.63
CA ASN A 23 -6.04 -0.72 -4.08
C ASN A 23 -5.38 0.57 -4.56
N GLN A 24 -5.53 1.66 -3.81
CA GLN A 24 -4.84 2.93 -4.10
C GLN A 24 -3.32 2.79 -3.98
N ILE A 25 -2.83 2.04 -3.00
CA ILE A 25 -1.39 1.75 -2.86
C ILE A 25 -0.89 0.97 -4.08
N ARG A 26 -1.63 -0.05 -4.53
CA ARG A 26 -1.27 -0.83 -5.74
C ARG A 26 -1.18 0.07 -6.98
N ALA A 27 -2.19 0.90 -7.21
CA ALA A 27 -2.16 1.87 -8.33
C ALA A 27 -0.98 2.85 -8.22
N THR A 28 -0.61 3.25 -7.01
CA THR A 28 0.55 4.12 -6.76
C THR A 28 1.86 3.39 -7.08
N VAL A 29 1.98 2.12 -6.71
CA VAL A 29 3.13 1.26 -7.06
C VAL A 29 3.29 1.16 -8.57
N ASP A 30 2.19 0.94 -9.30
CA ASP A 30 2.21 0.91 -10.78
C ASP A 30 2.67 2.25 -11.37
N GLY A 31 2.24 3.37 -10.80
CA GLY A 31 2.70 4.70 -11.17
C GLY A 31 4.21 4.90 -10.94
N ILE A 32 4.75 4.38 -9.83
CA ILE A 32 6.19 4.43 -9.56
C ILE A 32 6.99 3.59 -10.56
N GLU A 33 6.48 2.44 -11.00
CA GLU A 33 7.14 1.63 -12.04
C GLU A 33 7.26 2.37 -13.37
N GLN A 34 6.24 3.16 -13.73
CA GLN A 34 6.30 4.03 -14.91
C GLN A 34 7.38 5.11 -14.77
N VAL A 35 7.46 5.76 -13.60
CA VAL A 35 8.51 6.75 -13.30
C VAL A 35 9.90 6.11 -13.36
N LEU A 36 10.09 4.94 -12.76
CA LEU A 36 11.36 4.20 -12.80
C LEU A 36 11.78 3.86 -14.23
N THR A 37 10.83 3.47 -15.08
CA THR A 37 11.09 3.20 -16.50
C THR A 37 11.62 4.45 -17.21
N LEU A 38 10.97 5.60 -17.02
CA LEU A 38 11.43 6.88 -17.57
C LEU A 38 12.82 7.27 -17.04
N LEU A 39 13.04 7.19 -15.74
CA LEU A 39 14.32 7.54 -15.12
C LEU A 39 15.46 6.65 -15.63
N ARG A 40 15.23 5.34 -15.79
CA ARG A 40 16.24 4.41 -16.33
C ARG A 40 16.56 4.69 -17.79
N MET A 41 15.58 5.07 -18.60
CA MET A 41 15.82 5.49 -19.98
C MET A 41 16.68 6.76 -20.05
N VAL A 42 16.43 7.75 -19.19
CA VAL A 42 17.23 8.99 -19.15
C VAL A 42 18.61 8.77 -18.53
N ALA A 43 18.73 7.85 -17.57
CA ALA A 43 20.01 7.48 -16.97
C ALA A 43 20.92 6.72 -17.95
N ALA A 44 20.33 5.96 -18.90
CA ALA A 44 21.07 5.27 -19.94
C ALA A 44 21.82 6.28 -20.82
N GLY A 45 23.15 6.26 -20.72
CA GLY A 45 24.05 7.13 -21.48
C GLY A 45 24.49 8.42 -20.79
N THR A 46 23.93 8.78 -19.63
CA THR A 46 24.36 9.97 -18.88
C THR A 46 25.31 9.65 -17.74
N GLY A 47 25.13 8.51 -17.06
CA GLY A 47 25.92 8.16 -15.87
C GLY A 47 25.79 9.17 -14.71
N HIS A 48 24.77 10.03 -14.72
CA HIS A 48 24.68 11.15 -13.80
C HIS A 48 24.26 10.69 -12.39
N PRO A 49 25.03 11.01 -11.33
CA PRO A 49 24.79 10.48 -9.98
C PRO A 49 23.43 10.89 -9.39
N ALA A 50 22.93 12.09 -9.69
CA ALA A 50 21.61 12.51 -9.22
C ALA A 50 20.45 11.69 -9.82
N LEU A 51 20.61 11.15 -11.03
CA LEU A 51 19.61 10.25 -11.63
C LEU A 51 19.65 8.89 -10.94
N ALA A 52 20.84 8.36 -10.64
CA ALA A 52 20.99 7.13 -9.88
C ALA A 52 20.36 7.25 -8.47
N GLU A 53 20.56 8.39 -7.80
CA GLU A 53 19.93 8.67 -6.52
C GLU A 53 18.39 8.75 -6.63
N SER A 54 17.87 9.42 -7.67
CA SER A 54 16.43 9.51 -7.92
C SER A 54 15.80 8.12 -8.15
N ILE A 55 16.45 7.26 -8.94
CA ILE A 55 16.04 5.87 -9.15
C ILE A 55 16.01 5.11 -7.82
N ALA A 56 17.08 5.19 -7.02
CA ALA A 56 17.16 4.49 -5.74
C ALA A 56 16.04 4.94 -4.77
N ARG A 57 15.72 6.25 -4.73
CA ARG A 57 14.63 6.78 -3.91
C ARG A 57 13.25 6.31 -4.38
N ALA A 58 13.03 6.22 -5.70
CA ALA A 58 11.80 5.70 -6.26
C ALA A 58 11.64 4.19 -5.98
N GLU A 59 12.70 3.40 -6.11
CA GLU A 59 12.71 1.98 -5.74
C GLU A 59 12.41 1.77 -4.26
N GLN A 60 13.04 2.55 -3.38
CA GLN A 60 12.76 2.51 -1.95
C GLN A 60 11.30 2.86 -1.63
N SER A 61 10.74 3.87 -2.30
CA SER A 61 9.35 4.28 -2.12
C SER A 61 8.39 3.16 -2.51
N LYS A 62 8.65 2.50 -3.65
CA LYS A 62 7.90 1.32 -4.10
C LYS A 62 7.90 0.22 -3.05
N GLN A 63 9.08 -0.12 -2.52
CA GLN A 63 9.22 -1.18 -1.53
C GLN A 63 8.42 -0.89 -0.24
N ARG A 64 8.51 0.35 0.27
CA ARG A 64 7.75 0.77 1.46
C ARG A 64 6.23 0.71 1.25
N LEU A 65 5.76 1.03 0.04
CA LEU A 65 4.34 0.93 -0.29
C LEU A 65 3.87 -0.54 -0.33
N ILE A 66 4.68 -1.45 -0.86
CA ILE A 66 4.37 -2.90 -0.86
C ILE A 66 4.28 -3.42 0.58
N GLU A 67 5.20 -3.02 1.45
CA GLU A 67 5.20 -3.36 2.88
C GLU A 67 3.96 -2.80 3.59
N ALA A 68 3.60 -1.55 3.30
CA ALA A 68 2.40 -0.92 3.85
C ALA A 68 1.13 -1.66 3.40
N ALA A 69 1.01 -2.04 2.12
CA ALA A 69 -0.11 -2.82 1.62
C ALA A 69 -0.22 -4.19 2.30
N THR A 70 0.91 -4.85 2.55
CA THR A 70 0.95 -6.16 3.23
C THR A 70 0.50 -6.03 4.69
N THR A 71 1.00 -5.01 5.39
CA THR A 71 0.62 -4.72 6.78
C THR A 71 -0.87 -4.39 6.90
N LEU A 72 -1.40 -3.61 5.95
CA LEU A 72 -2.81 -3.23 5.92
C LEU A 72 -3.74 -4.42 5.63
N GLN A 73 -3.31 -5.35 4.76
CA GLN A 73 -4.03 -6.61 4.55
C GLN A 73 -4.10 -7.45 5.82
N GLY A 74 -3.01 -7.54 6.59
CA GLY A 74 -2.98 -8.21 7.89
C GLY A 74 -3.96 -7.60 8.90
N SER A 75 -4.05 -6.27 8.95
CA SER A 75 -5.05 -5.56 9.77
C SER A 75 -6.49 -5.91 9.37
N THR A 76 -6.76 -5.99 8.07
CA THR A 76 -8.08 -6.36 7.53
C THR A 76 -8.45 -7.78 7.92
N GLN A 77 -7.52 -8.72 7.82
CA GLN A 77 -7.73 -10.11 8.25
C GLN A 77 -8.01 -10.20 9.76
N ALA A 78 -7.28 -9.45 10.58
CA ALA A 78 -7.52 -9.41 12.03
C ALA A 78 -8.92 -8.84 12.37
N ALA A 79 -9.36 -7.80 11.67
CA ALA A 79 -10.70 -7.23 11.83
C ALA A 79 -11.79 -8.24 11.44
N GLN A 80 -11.63 -8.95 10.32
CA GLN A 80 -12.57 -9.99 9.87
C GLN A 80 -12.62 -11.17 10.84
N GLN A 81 -11.47 -11.62 11.33
CA GLN A 81 -11.37 -12.67 12.35
C GLN A 81 -12.16 -12.28 13.61
N TYR A 82 -12.04 -11.02 14.06
CA TYR A 82 -12.76 -10.54 15.23
C TYR A 82 -14.27 -10.47 14.99
N ILE A 83 -14.72 -10.04 13.79
CA ILE A 83 -16.14 -10.11 13.41
C ILE A 83 -16.65 -11.56 13.52
N SER A 84 -15.91 -12.54 13.00
CA SER A 84 -16.31 -13.95 13.07
C SER A 84 -16.40 -14.48 14.50
N VAL A 85 -15.55 -13.98 15.43
CA VAL A 85 -15.60 -14.34 16.85
C VAL A 85 -16.82 -13.75 17.56
N LEU A 86 -17.29 -12.58 17.12
CA LEU A 86 -18.48 -11.93 17.70
C LEU A 86 -19.82 -12.60 17.32
N GLY A 87 -19.80 -13.66 16.49
CA GLY A 87 -20.98 -14.35 15.98
C GLY A 87 -21.82 -13.47 15.07
#